data_AF-A0A1Y3AZ94-F1
#
_entry.id   AF-A0A1Y3AZ94-F1
#
_cell.length_a   1.000
_cell.length_b   1.000
_cell.length_c   1.000
_cell.angle_alpha   90.00
_cell.angle_beta   90.00
_cell.angle_gamma   90.00
#
_symmetry.space_group_name_H-M   'P 1'
#
loop_
_entity.id
_entity.type
_entity.pdbx_description
1 polymer ?
#
loop_
_entity_poly.entity_id
_entity_poly.type
_entity_poly.pdbx_seq_one_letter_code
_entity_poly.pdbx_strand_id
1 'polypeptide(L)'
;MTTLARWRASQLEEQNNSNQPKRERRPYFPGDCNDLNAAQRWRLNVVRVISRKVAQIQNAGLGEHRIRDLNDQINRLLREKRNWEQRIKELGGTDFK
;
A
#
# COMPACT_ATOMS: atom_id res chain seq x y z
N MET A 1 -14.00 8.93 -30.82
CA MET A 1 -13.09 9.81 -30.06
C MET A 1 -12.18 10.53 -31.04
N THR A 2 -12.19 11.86 -31.07
CA THR A 2 -11.38 12.66 -31.98
C THR A 2 -9.93 12.78 -31.49
N THR A 3 -8.98 13.04 -32.40
CA THR A 3 -7.55 13.21 -32.10
C THR A 3 -7.30 14.32 -31.06
N LEU A 4 -8.07 15.40 -31.13
CA LEU A 4 -8.02 16.52 -30.18
C LEU A 4 -8.46 16.11 -28.76
N ALA A 5 -9.44 15.20 -28.64
CA ALA A 5 -9.91 14.71 -27.35
C ALA A 5 -8.89 13.77 -26.69
N ARG A 6 -8.20 12.94 -27.49
CA ARG A 6 -7.08 12.10 -27.02
C ARG A 6 -5.89 12.94 -26.56
N TRP A 7 -5.55 14.01 -27.30
CA TRP A 7 -4.45 14.91 -26.92
C TRP A 7 -4.76 15.67 -25.62
N ARG A 8 -5.98 16.20 -25.45
CA ARG A 8 -6.40 16.85 -24.19
C ARG A 8 -6.38 15.88 -23.00
N ALA A 9 -6.77 14.63 -23.19
CA ALA A 9 -6.70 13.61 -22.14
C ALA A 9 -5.23 13.33 -21.73
N SER A 10 -4.31 13.24 -22.70
CA SER A 10 -2.88 13.05 -22.44
C SER A 10 -2.26 14.19 -21.63
N GLN A 11 -2.56 15.44 -21.97
CA GLN A 11 -2.04 16.61 -21.23
C GLN A 11 -2.56 16.69 -19.79
N LEU A 12 -3.84 16.33 -19.59
CA LEU A 12 -4.45 16.25 -18.27
C LEU A 12 -3.85 15.12 -17.45
N GLU A 13 -3.58 13.95 -18.05
CA GLU A 13 -2.87 12.85 -17.39
C GLU A 13 -1.44 13.25 -17.03
N GLU A 14 -0.70 13.93 -17.90
CA GLU A 14 0.65 14.43 -17.62
C GLU A 14 0.67 15.45 -16.47
N GLN A 15 -0.25 16.42 -16.45
CA GLN A 15 -0.39 17.37 -15.32
C GLN A 15 -0.76 16.68 -14.00
N ASN A 16 -1.61 15.66 -14.04
CA ASN A 16 -2.01 14.91 -12.86
C ASN A 16 -0.88 13.99 -12.37
N ASN A 17 -0.07 13.46 -13.29
CA ASN A 17 1.08 12.61 -13.00
C ASN A 17 2.31 13.40 -12.52
N SER A 18 2.42 14.69 -12.85
CA SER A 18 3.41 15.59 -12.22
C SER A 18 3.10 15.92 -10.74
N ASN A 19 1.83 15.82 -10.32
CA ASN A 19 1.40 15.99 -8.93
C ASN A 19 1.22 14.66 -8.17
N GLN A 20 1.32 13.52 -8.85
CA GLN A 20 1.46 12.24 -8.18
C GLN A 20 2.96 11.96 -8.01
N PRO A 21 3.49 11.89 -6.78
CA PRO A 21 4.83 11.36 -6.60
C PRO A 21 4.85 9.99 -7.30
N LYS A 22 5.76 9.82 -8.28
CA LYS A 22 6.03 8.54 -8.96
C LYS A 22 5.73 7.44 -7.97
N ARG A 23 4.81 6.51 -8.28
CA ARG A 23 4.34 5.48 -7.33
C ARG A 23 5.55 4.77 -6.73
N GLU A 24 6.07 5.30 -5.64
CA GLU A 24 7.26 4.78 -4.98
C GLU A 24 6.85 3.39 -4.59
N ARG A 25 7.61 2.41 -5.06
CA ARG A 25 7.38 1.05 -4.62
C ARG A 25 7.84 1.01 -3.18
N ARG A 26 7.00 0.45 -2.32
CA ARG A 26 7.39 0.21 -0.93
C ARG A 26 8.71 -0.58 -0.94
N PRO A 27 9.70 -0.20 -0.13
CA PRO A 27 10.92 -0.98 0.05
C PRO A 27 10.57 -2.42 0.45
N TYR A 28 11.33 -3.39 -0.06
CA TYR A 28 11.14 -4.79 0.32
C TYR A 28 11.48 -5.02 1.80
N PHE A 29 12.51 -4.31 2.29
CA PHE A 29 12.97 -4.39 3.67
C PHE A 29 12.72 -3.07 4.41
N PRO A 30 11.99 -3.08 5.55
CA PRO A 30 11.74 -1.87 6.33
C PRO A 30 13.02 -1.19 6.87
N GLY A 31 14.08 -1.97 7.12
CA GLY A 31 15.34 -1.45 7.65
C GLY A 31 16.08 -0.48 6.71
N ASP A 32 15.80 -0.53 5.40
CA ASP A 32 16.37 0.40 4.43
C ASP A 32 15.76 1.81 4.53
N CYS A 33 14.67 1.95 5.29
CA CYS A 33 14.00 3.23 5.51
C CYS A 33 14.59 3.93 6.73
N ASN A 34 15.26 5.07 6.51
CA ASN A 34 15.84 5.90 7.58
C ASN A 34 14.99 7.13 7.94
N ASP A 35 13.90 7.37 7.20
CA ASP A 35 12.99 8.48 7.45
C ASP A 35 11.73 8.01 8.19
N LEU A 36 11.43 8.66 9.31
CA LEU A 36 10.27 8.37 10.15
C LEU A 36 8.95 8.62 9.39
N ASN A 37 8.88 9.71 8.62
CA ASN A 37 7.67 10.07 7.88
C ASN A 37 7.39 9.05 6.77
N ALA A 38 8.43 8.64 6.05
CA ALA A 38 8.34 7.57 5.06
C ALA A 38 7.89 6.24 5.70
N ALA A 39 8.46 5.85 6.85
CA ALA A 39 8.09 4.63 7.56
C ALA A 39 6.60 4.62 7.98
N GLN A 40 6.09 5.74 8.51
CA GLN A 40 4.67 5.90 8.85
C GLN A 40 3.76 5.83 7.60
N ARG A 41 4.17 6.46 6.48
CA ARG A 41 3.45 6.38 5.20
C ARG A 41 3.36 4.93 4.71
N TRP A 42 4.44 4.17 4.81
CA TRP A 42 4.45 2.76 4.41
C TRP A 42 3.58 1.88 5.29
N ARG A 43 3.61 2.08 6.62
CA ARG A 43 2.70 1.41 7.56
C ARG A 43 1.24 1.66 7.18
N LEU A 44 0.85 2.92 6.94
CA LEU A 44 -0.51 3.27 6.51
C LEU A 44 -0.89 2.59 5.19
N ASN A 45 0.07 2.49 4.26
CA ASN A 45 -0.13 1.78 3.01
C ASN A 45 -0.41 0.27 3.26
N VAL A 46 0.33 -0.38 4.15
CA VAL A 46 0.12 -1.80 4.54
C VAL A 46 -1.30 -1.98 5.08
N VAL A 47 -1.71 -1.12 6.04
CA VAL A 47 -3.03 -1.16 6.66
C VAL A 47 -4.14 -1.03 5.61
N ARG A 48 -4.01 -0.09 4.67
CA ARG A 48 -4.97 0.06 3.56
C ARG A 48 -5.06 -1.18 2.67
N VAL A 49 -3.93 -1.85 2.40
CA VAL A 49 -3.93 -3.11 1.63
C VAL A 49 -4.64 -4.23 2.40
N ILE A 50 -4.41 -4.34 3.71
CA ILE A 50 -5.09 -5.31 4.58
C ILE A 50 -6.60 -5.06 4.54
N SER A 51 -7.06 -3.82 4.75
CA SER A 51 -8.50 -3.49 4.72
C SER A 51 -9.16 -3.88 3.40
N ARG A 52 -8.50 -3.64 2.26
CA ARG A 52 -9.01 -4.07 0.94
C ARG A 52 -9.11 -5.58 0.81
N LYS A 53 -8.16 -6.34 1.35
CA LYS A 53 -8.21 -7.82 1.32
C LYS A 53 -9.27 -8.38 2.26
N VAL A 54 -9.46 -7.77 3.42
CA VAL A 54 -10.56 -8.12 4.34
C VAL A 54 -11.92 -7.90 3.65
N ALA A 55 -12.10 -6.77 2.97
CA ALA A 55 -13.31 -6.54 2.17
C ALA A 55 -13.48 -7.58 1.04
N GLN A 56 -12.39 -8.07 0.44
CA GLN A 56 -12.47 -9.13 -0.56
C GLN A 56 -12.96 -10.47 0.02
N ILE A 57 -12.59 -10.80 1.25
CA ILE A 57 -13.03 -12.01 1.96
C ILE A 57 -14.53 -11.96 2.27
N GLN A 58 -15.08 -10.77 2.53
CA GLN A 58 -16.51 -10.60 2.83
C GLN A 58 -17.44 -10.84 1.63
N ASN A 59 -16.89 -11.00 0.41
CA ASN A 59 -17.69 -11.33 -0.77
C ASN A 59 -18.14 -12.80 -0.72
N ALA A 60 -19.44 -13.04 -0.55
CA ALA A 60 -20.02 -14.38 -0.43
C ALA A 60 -19.86 -15.28 -1.68
N GLY A 61 -19.47 -14.72 -2.83
CA GLY A 61 -19.19 -15.46 -4.07
C GLY A 61 -17.75 -15.95 -4.24
N LEU A 62 -16.89 -15.77 -3.24
CA LEU A 62 -15.50 -16.23 -3.31
C LEU A 62 -15.40 -17.73 -2.99
N GLY A 63 -14.73 -18.50 -3.86
CA GLY A 63 -14.44 -19.90 -3.58
C GLY A 63 -13.49 -20.09 -2.39
N GLU A 64 -13.63 -21.20 -1.67
CA GLU A 64 -12.86 -21.54 -0.46
C GLU A 64 -11.34 -21.43 -0.65
N HIS A 65 -10.81 -21.92 -1.78
CA HIS A 65 -9.38 -21.81 -2.10
C HIS A 65 -8.90 -20.35 -2.12
N ARG A 66 -9.72 -19.45 -2.66
CA ARG A 66 -9.38 -18.03 -2.75
C ARG A 66 -9.39 -17.36 -1.38
N ILE A 67 -10.29 -17.78 -0.48
CA ILE A 67 -10.34 -17.29 0.90
C ILE A 67 -9.06 -17.67 1.64
N ARG A 68 -8.57 -18.91 1.48
CA ARG A 68 -7.29 -19.35 2.07
C ARG A 68 -6.11 -18.54 1.57
N ASP A 69 -6.01 -18.35 0.25
CA ASP A 69 -4.95 -17.53 -0.35
C ASP A 69 -4.98 -16.09 0.20
N LEU A 70 -6.18 -15.51 0.35
CA LEU A 70 -6.34 -14.17 0.90
C LEU A 70 -5.94 -14.11 2.37
N ASN A 71 -6.28 -15.12 3.17
CA ASN A 71 -5.85 -15.24 4.56
C ASN A 71 -4.33 -15.33 4.68
N ASP A 72 -3.67 -16.15 3.86
CA ASP A 72 -2.20 -16.23 3.85
C ASP A 72 -1.55 -14.92 3.46
N GLN A 73 -2.13 -14.21 2.49
CA GLN A 73 -1.67 -12.88 2.09
C GLN A 73 -1.87 -11.85 3.21
N ILE A 74 -3.01 -11.88 3.91
CA ILE A 74 -3.26 -11.01 5.07
C ILE A 74 -2.27 -11.31 6.19
N ASN A 75 -2.01 -12.58 6.49
CA ASN A 75 -1.04 -12.99 7.51
C ASN A 75 0.38 -12.48 7.17
N ARG A 76 0.79 -12.52 5.90
CA ARG A 76 2.06 -11.94 5.45
C ARG A 76 2.09 -10.42 5.65
N LEU A 77 1.03 -9.71 5.27
CA LEU A 77 0.93 -8.26 5.44
C LEU A 77 0.89 -7.82 6.92
N LEU A 78 0.28 -8.60 7.80
CA LEU A 78 0.26 -8.33 9.23
C LEU A 78 1.66 -8.43 9.84
N ARG A 79 2.48 -9.41 9.41
CA ARG A 79 3.90 -9.47 9.79
C ARG A 79 4.67 -8.27 9.28
N GLU A 80 4.43 -7.88 8.04
CA GLU A 80 5.06 -6.68 7.47
C GLU A 80 4.69 -5.41 8.25
N LYS A 81 3.41 -5.23 8.61
CA LYS A 81 2.94 -4.13 9.47
C LYS A 81 3.73 -4.09 10.78
N ARG A 82 3.91 -5.23 11.44
CA ARG A 82 4.68 -5.33 12.69
C ARG A 82 6.15 -4.92 12.50
N ASN A 83 6.76 -5.31 11.39
CA ASN A 83 8.14 -4.91 11.09
C ASN A 83 8.23 -3.39 10.86
N TRP A 84 7.25 -2.78 10.19
CA TRP A 84 7.17 -1.33 10.04
C TRP A 84 6.96 -0.62 11.39
N GLU A 85 6.13 -1.17 12.27
CA GLU A 85 5.91 -0.61 13.62
C GLU A 85 7.19 -0.69 14.47
N GLN A 86 7.94 -1.79 14.38
CA GLN A 86 9.25 -1.91 15.02
C GLN A 86 10.24 -0.89 14.44
N ARG A 87 10.28 -0.72 13.11
CA ARG A 87 11.18 0.27 12.49
C ARG A 87 10.84 1.70 12.92
N ILE A 88 9.56 2.04 12.99
CA ILE A 88 9.11 3.34 13.49
C ILE A 88 9.59 3.57 14.92
N LYS A 89 9.51 2.54 15.78
CA LYS A 89 10.04 2.61 17.15
C LYS A 89 11.56 2.80 17.18
N GLU A 90 12.31 2.07 16.35
CA GLU A 90 13.78 2.22 16.24
C GLU A 90 14.19 3.64 15.78
N LEU A 91 13.38 4.28 14.95
CA LEU A 91 13.58 5.65 14.50
C LEU A 91 13.11 6.72 15.51
N GLY A 92 12.70 6.32 16.72
CA GLY A 92 12.22 7.23 17.77
C GLY A 92 10.77 7.70 17.62
N GLY A 93 9.99 7.01 16.80
CA GLY A 93 8.56 7.28 16.61
C GLY A 93 7.65 6.68 17.68
N THR A 94 6.35 6.87 17.50
CA THR A 94 5.30 6.36 18.39
C THR A 94 5.35 4.83 18.52
N ASP A 95 5.29 4.33 19.76
CA ASP A 95 5.12 2.90 20.03
C ASP A 95 3.65 2.50 19.81
N PHE A 96 3.42 1.47 18.99
CA PHE A 96 2.09 0.98 18.64
C PHE A 96 1.74 -0.32 19.36
N LYS A 97 2.49 -0.66 20.42
CA LYS A 97 2.31 -1.86 21.24
C LYS A 97 1.21 -1.69 22.30
#